data_AF-A0A1Q3T0U8-F1
#
_entry.id   AF-A0A1Q3T0U8-F1
#
_cell.length_a   1.000
_cell.length_b   1.000
_cell.length_c   1.000
_cell.angle_alpha   90.00
_cell.angle_beta   90.00
_cell.angle_gamma   90.00
#
_symmetry.space_group_name_H-M   'P 1'
#
loop_
_entity.id
_entity.type
_entity.pdbx_description
1 polymer ?
#
loop_
_entity_poly.entity_id
_entity_poly.type
_entity_poly.pdbx_seq_one_letter_code
_entity_poly.pdbx_strand_id
1 'polypeptide(L)'
;MAEFSNSIIIERPLEQVFDFLAVNFEESQPKLDFNTLMVEKLTEGAVGEGTQFRVIKAKAGGEQDPSKSEILKNIDLDTLEPELRKEITEEFVEVTAFKRNKLFETIILAEENQKGLIRYNFSDENGSTRVIWTIKFNLDSFNFQISNSDYRPPRIFWLIFRLFSKRILNFGMQQGLKDLKAAIEANLAPAKPENADQELVKFKEYKKLDNDLN
;
A
#
# COMPACT_ATOMS: atom_id res chain seq x y z
N MET A 1 9.85 -7.30 -19.12
CA MET A 1 9.36 -6.85 -17.80
C MET A 1 9.23 -8.06 -16.90
N ALA A 2 9.72 -7.96 -15.68
CA ALA A 2 9.48 -9.00 -14.69
C ALA A 2 8.14 -8.77 -14.01
N GLU A 3 7.47 -9.85 -13.66
CA GLU A 3 6.19 -9.85 -12.97
C GLU A 3 6.31 -10.78 -11.77
N PHE A 4 5.88 -10.27 -10.62
CA PHE A 4 5.85 -11.00 -9.37
C PHE A 4 4.49 -10.85 -8.75
N SER A 5 3.95 -11.93 -8.20
CA SER A 5 2.63 -11.93 -7.58
C SER A 5 2.66 -12.77 -6.33
N ASN A 6 2.01 -12.27 -5.27
CA ASN A 6 1.88 -13.00 -4.02
C ASN A 6 0.55 -12.63 -3.34
N SER A 7 0.12 -13.41 -2.36
CA SER A 7 -1.16 -13.22 -1.70
C SER A 7 -1.07 -13.27 -0.19
N ILE A 8 -1.96 -12.54 0.47
CA ILE A 8 -2.15 -12.59 1.92
C ILE A 8 -3.63 -12.53 2.28
N ILE A 9 -3.97 -13.09 3.44
CA ILE A 9 -5.30 -12.97 4.05
C ILE A 9 -5.22 -11.90 5.14
N ILE A 10 -6.10 -10.92 5.05
CA ILE A 10 -6.28 -9.82 6.01
C ILE A 10 -7.59 -10.07 6.73
N GLU A 11 -7.58 -10.09 8.06
CA GLU A 11 -8.73 -10.43 8.91
C GLU A 11 -9.69 -9.23 9.05
N ARG A 12 -10.04 -8.63 7.92
CA ARG A 12 -10.89 -7.45 7.78
C ARG A 12 -11.86 -7.63 6.61
N PRO A 13 -13.08 -7.06 6.68
CA PRO A 13 -14.07 -7.20 5.61
C PRO A 13 -13.58 -6.65 4.27
N LEU A 14 -13.99 -7.30 3.17
CA LEU A 14 -13.61 -6.97 1.79
C LEU A 14 -13.75 -5.48 1.46
N GLU A 15 -14.90 -4.90 1.80
CA GLU A 15 -15.16 -3.49 1.52
C GLU A 15 -14.21 -2.57 2.28
N GLN A 16 -13.91 -2.84 3.55
CA GLN A 16 -13.01 -1.99 4.33
C GLN A 16 -11.58 -2.07 3.79
N VAL A 17 -11.11 -3.27 3.43
CA VAL A 17 -9.77 -3.46 2.86
C VAL A 17 -9.67 -2.80 1.49
N PHE A 18 -10.68 -2.94 0.64
CA PHE A 18 -10.73 -2.29 -0.67
C PHE A 18 -10.76 -0.76 -0.52
N ASP A 19 -11.60 -0.23 0.37
CA ASP A 19 -11.69 1.21 0.61
C ASP A 19 -10.39 1.77 1.14
N PHE A 20 -9.76 1.09 2.09
CA PHE A 20 -8.47 1.51 2.61
C PHE A 20 -7.41 1.55 1.51
N LEU A 21 -7.30 0.52 0.67
CA LEU A 21 -6.24 0.43 -0.33
C LEU A 21 -6.49 1.23 -1.62
N ALA A 22 -7.74 1.43 -2.00
CA ALA A 22 -8.08 1.99 -3.31
C ALA A 22 -8.83 3.32 -3.21
N VAL A 23 -9.87 3.41 -2.39
CA VAL A 23 -10.73 4.62 -2.34
C VAL A 23 -10.10 5.72 -1.50
N ASN A 24 -9.58 5.36 -0.33
CA ASN A 24 -8.93 6.27 0.61
C ASN A 24 -7.41 6.30 0.38
N PHE A 25 -6.97 6.10 -0.87
CA PHE A 25 -5.55 5.99 -1.21
C PHE A 25 -4.72 7.17 -0.66
N GLU A 26 -5.26 8.39 -0.73
CA GLU A 26 -4.60 9.60 -0.24
C GLU A 26 -4.26 9.53 1.27
N GLU A 27 -5.22 9.07 2.08
CA GLU A 27 -5.08 8.99 3.54
C GLU A 27 -4.35 7.72 4.00
N SER A 28 -4.45 6.65 3.22
CA SER A 28 -3.92 5.34 3.58
C SER A 28 -2.46 5.17 3.21
N GLN A 29 -2.00 5.74 2.10
CA GLN A 29 -0.66 5.49 1.59
C GLN A 29 0.46 5.93 2.56
N PRO A 30 0.39 7.08 3.26
CA PRO A 30 1.36 7.44 4.31
C PRO A 30 1.39 6.47 5.50
N LYS A 31 0.31 5.70 5.72
CA LYS A 31 0.22 4.69 6.78
C LYS A 31 0.82 3.34 6.34
N LEU A 32 0.97 3.12 5.03
CA LEU A 32 1.44 1.86 4.43
C LEU A 32 2.92 1.91 4.05
N ASP A 33 3.39 3.06 3.58
CA ASP A 33 4.78 3.28 3.20
C ASP A 33 5.34 4.44 4.03
N PHE A 34 6.21 4.11 4.99
CA PHE A 34 6.82 5.08 5.90
C PHE A 34 7.61 6.19 5.21
N ASN A 35 8.02 5.99 3.96
CA ASN A 35 8.68 7.05 3.20
C ASN A 35 7.69 8.00 2.55
N THR A 36 6.41 7.66 2.47
CA THR A 36 5.38 8.55 1.91
C THR A 36 5.05 9.65 2.91
N LEU A 37 5.40 10.88 2.57
CA LEU A 37 5.11 12.06 3.39
C LEU A 37 3.71 12.60 3.09
N MET A 38 3.30 12.52 1.81
CA MET A 38 2.05 13.08 1.34
C MET A 38 1.58 12.38 0.08
N VAL A 39 0.27 12.29 -0.05
CA VAL A 39 -0.41 12.02 -1.32
C VAL A 39 -1.43 13.13 -1.54
N GLU A 40 -1.64 13.49 -2.81
CA GLU A 40 -2.63 14.46 -3.24
C GLU A 40 -3.35 13.91 -4.48
N LYS A 41 -4.68 13.87 -4.46
CA LYS A 41 -5.46 13.57 -5.65
C LYS A 41 -5.50 14.78 -6.59
N LEU A 42 -5.05 14.58 -7.83
CA LEU A 42 -4.99 15.63 -8.86
C LEU A 42 -6.25 15.73 -9.73
N THR A 43 -7.17 14.78 -9.60
CA THR A 43 -8.36 14.63 -10.44
C THR A 43 -9.63 14.81 -9.63
N GLU A 44 -10.64 15.46 -10.21
CA GLU A 44 -11.94 15.65 -9.57
C GLU A 44 -12.76 14.35 -9.48
N GLY A 45 -13.80 14.35 -8.65
CA GLY A 45 -14.77 13.24 -8.54
C GLY A 45 -14.34 12.09 -7.62
N ALA A 46 -14.98 10.94 -7.76
CA ALA A 46 -14.63 9.72 -7.00
C ALA A 46 -13.35 9.07 -7.56
N VAL A 47 -12.70 8.19 -6.79
CA VAL A 47 -11.57 7.40 -7.29
C VAL A 47 -12.07 6.34 -8.28
N GLY A 48 -11.41 6.24 -9.43
CA GLY A 48 -11.73 5.31 -10.51
C GLY A 48 -10.60 5.26 -11.55
N GLU A 49 -10.84 4.59 -12.67
CA GLU A 49 -9.91 4.58 -13.80
C GLU A 49 -9.66 6.02 -14.31
N GLY A 50 -8.40 6.33 -14.62
CA GLY A 50 -7.94 7.67 -14.99
C GLY A 50 -7.70 8.62 -13.81
N THR A 51 -7.99 8.21 -12.57
CA THR A 51 -7.63 9.00 -11.39
C THR A 51 -6.12 9.15 -11.28
N GLN A 52 -5.66 10.37 -11.06
CA GLN A 52 -4.23 10.67 -10.86
C GLN A 52 -3.97 11.17 -9.45
N PHE A 53 -2.83 10.76 -8.91
CA PHE A 53 -2.29 11.19 -7.63
C PHE A 53 -0.86 11.69 -7.81
N ARG A 54 -0.51 12.69 -7.00
CA ARG A 54 0.86 13.12 -6.74
C ARG A 54 1.30 12.51 -5.41
N VAL A 55 2.49 11.92 -5.37
CA VAL A 55 3.05 11.29 -4.18
C VAL A 55 4.40 11.91 -3.87
N ILE A 56 4.56 12.44 -2.66
CA ILE A 56 5.83 12.99 -2.18
C ILE A 56 6.40 12.04 -1.14
N LYS A 57 7.65 11.65 -1.35
CA LYS A 57 8.35 10.69 -0.49
C LYS A 57 9.66 11.26 0.01
N ALA A 58 10.07 10.88 1.21
CA ALA A 58 11.43 11.04 1.67
C ALA A 58 12.34 10.06 0.92
N LYS A 59 13.56 10.49 0.57
CA LYS A 59 14.61 9.58 0.10
C LYS A 59 15.04 8.66 1.24
N ALA A 60 15.56 7.48 0.88
CA ALA A 60 16.01 6.50 1.85
C ALA A 60 17.07 7.08 2.81
N GLY A 61 16.72 7.15 4.10
CA GLY A 61 17.56 7.73 5.16
C GLY A 61 17.27 9.20 5.51
N GLY A 62 16.35 9.85 4.79
CA GLY A 62 15.91 11.21 5.08
C GLY A 62 14.99 11.30 6.29
N GLU A 63 14.83 12.51 6.84
CA GLU A 63 13.97 12.78 7.99
C GLU A 63 12.49 12.58 7.62
N GLN A 64 11.85 11.60 8.28
CA GLN A 64 10.42 11.36 8.19
C GLN A 64 9.72 12.20 9.25
N ASP A 65 9.35 13.44 8.90
CA ASP A 65 8.59 14.32 9.79
C ASP A 65 7.17 14.54 9.25
N PRO A 66 6.16 13.87 9.83
CA PRO A 66 4.75 14.01 9.43
C PRO A 66 4.22 15.43 9.57
N SER A 67 4.82 16.27 10.42
CA SER A 67 4.41 17.67 10.59
C SER A 67 4.69 18.52 9.35
N LYS A 68 5.58 18.06 8.46
CA LYS A 68 5.88 18.70 7.18
C LYS A 68 4.84 18.37 6.09
N SER A 69 3.92 17.43 6.32
CA SER A 69 2.92 17.03 5.31
C SER A 69 2.00 18.18 4.88
N GLU A 70 1.52 19.01 5.81
CA GLU A 70 0.68 20.17 5.48
C GLU A 70 1.44 21.25 4.71
N ILE A 71 2.74 21.40 5.01
CA ILE A 71 3.64 22.34 4.32
C ILE A 71 3.82 21.91 2.86
N LEU A 72 3.90 20.60 2.59
CA LEU A 72 4.14 20.05 1.25
C LEU A 72 2.91 20.09 0.32
N LYS A 73 1.69 20.21 0.85
CA LYS A 73 0.44 20.16 0.05
C LYS A 73 0.31 21.25 -1.00
N ASN A 74 0.88 22.43 -0.75
CA ASN A 74 0.73 23.58 -1.63
C ASN A 74 2.08 24.17 -2.07
N ILE A 75 3.17 23.46 -1.81
CA ILE A 75 4.51 23.92 -2.17
C ILE A 75 4.83 23.48 -3.59
N ASP A 76 5.25 24.46 -4.37
CA ASP A 76 6.05 24.21 -5.57
C ASP A 76 7.41 23.66 -5.10
N LEU A 77 7.72 22.41 -5.42
CA LEU A 77 8.94 21.75 -4.95
C LEU A 77 10.19 22.47 -5.47
N ASP A 78 10.09 23.20 -6.58
CA ASP A 78 11.19 23.99 -7.13
C ASP A 78 11.48 25.25 -6.31
N THR A 79 10.57 25.62 -5.41
CA THR A 79 10.72 26.73 -4.46
C THR A 79 11.23 26.27 -3.09
N LEU A 80 11.36 24.96 -2.85
CA LEU A 80 11.95 24.44 -1.61
C LEU A 80 13.43 24.83 -1.50
N GLU A 81 13.88 24.99 -0.26
CA GLU A 81 15.31 25.13 0.00
C GLU A 81 16.07 23.95 -0.62
N PRO A 82 17.22 24.20 -1.29
CA PRO A 82 17.96 23.14 -2.00
C PRO A 82 18.33 21.93 -1.13
N GLU A 83 18.45 22.11 0.18
CA GLU A 83 18.72 21.03 1.13
C GLU A 83 17.50 20.12 1.29
N LEU A 84 16.30 20.68 1.55
CA LEU A 84 15.06 19.92 1.65
C LEU A 84 14.69 19.24 0.33
N ARG A 85 14.88 19.92 -0.81
CA ARG A 85 14.59 19.36 -2.14
C ARG A 85 15.43 18.11 -2.45
N LYS A 86 16.66 18.05 -1.93
CA LYS A 86 17.55 16.88 -2.11
C LYS A 86 17.06 15.66 -1.35
N GLU A 87 16.32 15.84 -0.27
CA GLU A 87 15.84 14.78 0.62
C GLU A 87 14.50 14.17 0.21
N ILE A 88 13.84 14.70 -0.82
CA ILE A 88 12.53 14.22 -1.26
C ILE A 88 12.53 13.77 -2.72
N THR A 89 11.56 12.93 -3.06
CA THR A 89 11.22 12.49 -4.42
C THR A 89 9.74 12.68 -4.67
N GLU A 90 9.42 13.01 -5.91
CA GLU A 90 8.06 13.17 -6.40
C GLU A 90 7.75 12.04 -7.39
N GLU A 91 6.60 11.41 -7.22
CA GLU A 91 6.09 10.36 -8.08
C GLU A 91 4.66 10.70 -8.50
N PHE A 92 4.29 10.38 -9.74
CA PHE A 92 2.92 10.46 -10.21
C PHE A 92 2.33 9.07 -10.31
N VAL A 93 1.12 8.87 -9.80
CA VAL A 93 0.43 7.59 -9.81
C VAL A 93 -0.87 7.74 -10.57
N GLU A 94 -1.10 6.88 -11.56
CA GLU A 94 -2.35 6.83 -12.32
C GLU A 94 -3.07 5.51 -12.09
N VAL A 95 -4.36 5.57 -11.79
CA VAL A 95 -5.24 4.41 -11.71
C VAL A 95 -5.61 3.96 -13.12
N THR A 96 -5.13 2.78 -13.52
CA THR A 96 -5.31 2.26 -14.88
C THR A 96 -6.38 1.18 -14.98
N ALA A 97 -6.80 0.62 -13.84
CA ALA A 97 -8.00 -0.22 -13.77
C ALA A 97 -8.63 -0.14 -12.37
N PHE A 98 -9.96 -0.04 -12.34
CA PHE A 98 -10.72 0.02 -11.09
C PHE A 98 -12.02 -0.77 -11.18
N LYS A 99 -12.20 -1.75 -10.29
CA LYS A 99 -13.44 -2.49 -10.12
C LYS A 99 -13.70 -2.66 -8.62
N ARG A 100 -14.71 -1.95 -8.11
CA ARG A 100 -15.10 -1.97 -6.69
C ARG A 100 -15.06 -3.38 -6.11
N ASN A 101 -14.36 -3.54 -4.98
CA ASN A 101 -14.20 -4.80 -4.23
C ASN A 101 -13.56 -5.96 -5.03
N LYS A 102 -12.89 -5.68 -6.16
CA LYS A 102 -12.29 -6.74 -7.01
C LYS A 102 -10.92 -6.40 -7.55
N LEU A 103 -10.71 -5.19 -8.05
CA LEU A 103 -9.49 -4.80 -8.75
C LEU A 103 -9.15 -3.34 -8.49
N PHE A 104 -7.88 -3.09 -8.16
CA PHE A 104 -7.27 -1.77 -8.16
C PHE A 104 -5.89 -1.88 -8.79
N GLU A 105 -5.66 -1.18 -9.89
CA GLU A 105 -4.39 -1.16 -10.62
C GLU A 105 -3.89 0.26 -10.80
N THR A 106 -2.61 0.46 -10.52
CA THR A 106 -1.92 1.73 -10.68
C THR A 106 -0.64 1.59 -11.48
N ILE A 107 -0.26 2.65 -12.18
CA ILE A 107 1.08 2.83 -12.73
C ILE A 107 1.75 3.96 -11.97
N ILE A 108 2.96 3.71 -11.49
CA ILE A 108 3.85 4.72 -10.94
C ILE A 108 4.72 5.23 -12.08
N LEU A 109 4.66 6.54 -12.30
CA LEU A 109 5.49 7.31 -13.21
C LEU A 109 6.51 8.07 -12.35
N ALA A 110 7.73 7.53 -12.25
CA ALA A 110 8.88 8.23 -11.67
C ALA A 110 9.75 8.86 -12.79
N GLU A 111 10.68 9.74 -12.41
CA GLU A 111 11.64 10.35 -13.34
C GLU A 111 12.34 9.28 -14.23
N GLU A 112 12.53 9.61 -15.50
CA GLU A 112 13.24 8.80 -16.52
C GLU A 112 12.71 7.36 -16.77
N ASN A 113 11.49 7.24 -17.31
CA ASN A 113 10.95 6.01 -17.91
C ASN A 113 10.78 4.81 -16.97
N GLN A 114 10.89 4.99 -15.65
CA GLN A 114 10.61 3.92 -14.69
C GLN A 114 9.11 3.79 -14.48
N LYS A 115 8.50 2.84 -15.20
CA LYS A 115 7.09 2.47 -15.04
C LYS A 115 6.99 1.21 -14.18
N GLY A 116 6.52 1.36 -12.96
CA GLY A 116 6.07 0.26 -12.12
C GLY A 116 4.56 0.12 -12.23
N LEU A 117 4.06 -1.06 -12.57
CA LEU A 117 2.63 -1.37 -12.47
C LEU A 117 2.39 -2.15 -11.19
N ILE A 118 1.46 -1.68 -10.38
CA ILE A 118 1.01 -2.32 -9.15
C ILE A 118 -0.46 -2.70 -9.34
N ARG A 119 -0.79 -3.96 -9.04
CA ARG A 119 -2.16 -4.46 -9.12
C ARG A 119 -2.52 -5.18 -7.82
N TYR A 120 -3.69 -4.86 -7.29
CA TYR A 120 -4.35 -5.57 -6.21
C TYR A 120 -5.61 -6.24 -6.74
N ASN A 121 -5.71 -7.55 -6.55
CA ASN A 121 -6.96 -8.28 -6.72
C ASN A 121 -7.51 -8.67 -5.34
N PHE A 122 -8.81 -8.53 -5.17
CA PHE A 122 -9.48 -8.74 -3.90
C PHE A 122 -10.55 -9.83 -4.04
N SER A 123 -10.67 -10.66 -3.01
CA SER A 123 -11.79 -11.59 -2.86
C SER A 123 -12.16 -11.77 -1.40
N ASP A 124 -13.45 -11.95 -1.13
CA ASP A 124 -13.92 -12.33 0.20
C ASP A 124 -13.49 -13.76 0.52
N GLU A 125 -13.12 -13.98 1.77
CA GLU A 125 -12.74 -15.29 2.30
C GLU A 125 -13.26 -15.43 3.73
N ASN A 126 -14.56 -15.77 3.86
CA ASN A 126 -15.26 -15.99 5.13
C ASN A 126 -15.18 -14.78 6.07
N GLY A 127 -15.52 -13.59 5.56
CA GLY A 127 -15.47 -12.33 6.33
C GLY A 127 -14.06 -11.74 6.49
N SER A 128 -13.03 -12.43 5.98
CA SER A 128 -11.70 -11.89 5.76
C SER A 128 -11.51 -11.53 4.28
N THR A 129 -10.42 -10.83 3.97
CA THR A 129 -10.09 -10.43 2.60
C THR A 129 -8.81 -11.11 2.14
N ARG A 130 -8.88 -11.84 1.04
CA ARG A 130 -7.68 -12.24 0.31
C ARG A 130 -7.26 -11.11 -0.63
N VAL A 131 -6.03 -10.66 -0.47
CA VAL A 131 -5.40 -9.68 -1.35
C VAL A 131 -4.30 -10.38 -2.13
N ILE A 132 -4.38 -10.32 -3.46
CA ILE A 132 -3.30 -10.73 -4.37
C ILE A 132 -2.62 -9.45 -4.87
N TRP A 133 -1.38 -9.25 -4.46
CA TRP A 133 -0.54 -8.13 -4.89
C TRP A 133 0.40 -8.57 -6.01
N THR A 134 0.30 -7.90 -7.15
CA THR A 134 1.14 -8.10 -8.32
C THR A 134 1.93 -6.84 -8.61
N ILE A 135 3.23 -6.97 -8.84
CA ILE A 135 4.10 -5.86 -9.28
C ILE A 135 4.74 -6.26 -10.61
N LYS A 136 4.66 -5.38 -11.61
CA LYS A 136 5.38 -5.50 -12.87
C LYS A 136 6.31 -4.32 -13.05
N PHE A 137 7.57 -4.58 -13.35
CA PHE A 137 8.54 -3.52 -13.60
C PHE A 137 9.60 -3.99 -14.60
N ASN A 138 10.33 -3.04 -15.16
CA ASN A 138 11.49 -3.35 -15.98
C ASN A 138 12.71 -3.57 -15.07
N LEU A 139 13.27 -4.79 -15.08
CA LEU A 139 14.46 -5.13 -14.30
C LEU A 139 15.69 -4.32 -14.74
N ASP A 140 15.75 -3.94 -16.03
CA ASP A 140 16.88 -3.18 -16.57
C ASP A 140 16.89 -1.73 -16.06
N SER A 141 15.73 -1.22 -15.63
CA SER A 141 15.60 0.09 -14.99
C SER A 141 15.51 0.00 -13.46
N PHE A 142 15.53 -1.21 -12.89
CA PHE A 142 15.49 -1.40 -11.43
C PHE A 142 16.89 -1.17 -10.86
N ASN A 143 17.27 0.09 -10.72
CA ASN A 143 18.41 0.46 -9.91
C ASN A 143 18.03 0.23 -8.46
N PHE A 144 18.55 -0.83 -7.85
CA PHE A 144 18.57 -0.95 -6.41
C PHE A 144 19.45 0.21 -5.91
N GLN A 145 18.83 1.33 -5.53
CA GLN A 145 19.51 2.35 -4.74
C GLN A 145 19.80 1.69 -3.39
N ILE A 146 20.96 1.04 -3.29
CA ILE A 146 21.60 0.78 -2.00
C ILE A 146 21.91 2.19 -1.48
N SER A 147 21.00 2.75 -0.69
CA SER A 147 21.18 4.07 -0.09
C SER A 147 22.45 4.03 0.76
N ASN A 148 23.29 5.05 0.59
CA ASN A 148 24.54 5.33 1.30
C ASN A 148 25.74 4.45 0.94
N SER A 149 26.32 4.68 -0.23
CA SER A 149 27.78 4.86 -0.45
C SER A 149 28.07 4.90 -1.95
N ASP A 150 29.25 5.38 -2.34
CA ASP A 150 29.83 5.24 -3.69
C ASP A 150 30.03 3.77 -4.15
N TYR A 151 29.24 2.83 -3.62
CA TYR A 151 29.32 1.42 -3.88
C TYR A 151 28.72 1.10 -5.25
N ARG A 152 29.60 0.96 -6.24
CA ARG A 152 29.27 0.24 -7.47
C ARG A 152 29.32 -1.26 -7.16
N PRO A 153 28.19 -1.98 -7.16
CA PRO A 153 28.21 -3.41 -6.92
C PRO A 153 29.12 -4.09 -7.93
N PRO A 154 30.06 -4.96 -7.49
CA PRO A 154 30.96 -5.67 -8.39
C PRO A 154 30.16 -6.50 -9.39
N ARG A 155 30.68 -6.74 -10.61
CA ARG A 155 29.97 -7.48 -11.67
C ARG A 155 29.39 -8.83 -11.21
N ILE A 156 30.02 -9.47 -10.22
CA ILE A 156 29.55 -10.73 -9.64
C ILE A 156 28.26 -10.56 -8.82
N PHE A 157 28.03 -9.40 -8.20
CA PHE A 157 26.76 -9.06 -7.56
C PHE A 157 25.63 -9.02 -8.59
N TRP A 158 25.85 -8.45 -9.77
CA TRP A 158 24.85 -8.47 -10.84
C TRP A 158 24.58 -9.90 -11.35
N LEU A 159 25.60 -10.77 -11.37
CA LEU A 159 25.43 -12.19 -11.69
C LEU A 159 24.58 -12.91 -10.62
N ILE A 160 24.89 -12.69 -9.33
CA ILE A 160 24.16 -13.26 -8.18
C ILE A 160 22.74 -12.69 -8.12
N PHE A 161 22.55 -11.39 -8.26
CA PHE A 161 21.24 -10.77 -8.33
C PHE A 161 20.45 -11.29 -9.53
N ARG A 162 21.05 -11.50 -10.70
CA ARG A 162 20.32 -12.10 -11.82
C ARG A 162 19.91 -13.55 -11.54
N LEU A 163 20.73 -14.32 -10.84
CA LEU A 163 20.45 -15.72 -10.46
C LEU A 163 19.44 -15.83 -9.30
N PHE A 164 19.42 -14.87 -8.36
CA PHE A 164 18.66 -14.93 -7.12
C PHE A 164 17.61 -13.82 -6.95
N SER A 165 17.49 -12.88 -7.90
CA SER A 165 16.54 -11.75 -7.87
C SER A 165 15.13 -12.22 -7.63
N LYS A 166 14.71 -13.31 -8.27
CA LYS A 166 13.38 -13.89 -8.03
C LYS A 166 13.16 -14.29 -6.57
N ARG A 167 14.18 -14.85 -5.90
CA ARG A 167 14.10 -15.23 -4.48
C ARG A 167 14.13 -14.01 -3.56
N ILE A 168 15.03 -13.06 -3.84
CA ILE A 168 15.16 -11.82 -3.05
C ILE A 168 13.87 -10.99 -3.17
N LEU A 169 13.34 -10.83 -4.38
CA LEU A 169 12.09 -10.11 -4.65
C LEU A 169 10.88 -10.84 -4.04
N ASN A 170 10.79 -12.17 -4.15
CA ASN A 170 9.72 -12.92 -3.46
C ASN A 170 9.77 -12.74 -1.95
N PHE A 171 10.97 -12.79 -1.34
CA PHE A 171 11.13 -12.57 0.09
C PHE A 171 10.74 -11.14 0.48
N GLY A 172 11.22 -10.13 -0.27
CA GLY A 172 10.85 -8.74 -0.06
C GLY A 172 9.35 -8.49 -0.20
N MET A 173 8.69 -9.08 -1.22
CA MET A 173 7.24 -9.00 -1.39
C MET A 173 6.48 -9.71 -0.27
N GLN A 174 6.96 -10.86 0.22
CA GLN A 174 6.35 -11.51 1.37
C GLN A 174 6.40 -10.64 2.62
N GLN A 175 7.55 -9.98 2.87
CA GLN A 175 7.67 -9.06 3.98
C GLN A 175 6.77 -7.83 3.79
N GLY A 176 6.78 -7.22 2.61
CA GLY A 176 5.89 -6.09 2.30
C GLY A 176 4.41 -6.43 2.44
N LEU A 177 3.98 -7.64 2.08
CA LEU A 177 2.59 -8.09 2.34
C LEU A 177 2.28 -8.23 3.83
N LYS A 178 3.23 -8.70 4.64
CA LYS A 178 3.03 -8.77 6.10
C LYS A 178 2.91 -7.38 6.72
N ASP A 179 3.76 -6.45 6.29
CA ASP A 179 3.73 -5.07 6.77
C ASP A 179 2.42 -4.39 6.33
N LEU A 180 1.99 -4.60 5.08
CA LEU A 180 0.69 -4.19 4.56
C LEU A 180 -0.46 -4.74 5.41
N LYS A 181 -0.47 -6.05 5.72
CA LYS A 181 -1.47 -6.67 6.58
C LYS A 181 -1.50 -6.00 7.96
N ALA A 182 -0.35 -5.86 8.61
CA ALA A 182 -0.24 -5.28 9.94
C ALA A 182 -0.76 -3.83 9.98
N ALA A 183 -0.40 -3.01 8.98
CA ALA A 183 -0.84 -1.63 8.89
C ALA A 183 -2.37 -1.53 8.67
N ILE A 184 -2.92 -2.36 7.78
CA ILE A 184 -4.37 -2.39 7.54
C ILE A 184 -5.13 -2.84 8.80
N GLU A 185 -4.67 -3.89 9.47
CA GLU A 185 -5.31 -4.39 10.68
C GLU A 185 -5.21 -3.44 11.87
N ALA A 186 -4.15 -2.63 11.94
CA ALA A 186 -4.01 -1.58 12.94
C ALA A 186 -4.96 -0.39 12.72
N ASN A 187 -5.40 -0.15 11.47
CA ASN A 187 -6.21 1.01 11.10
C ASN A 187 -7.69 0.69 10.87
N LEU A 188 -8.06 -0.58 10.70
CA LEU A 188 -9.43 -1.01 10.41
C LEU A 188 -10.03 -1.81 11.56
N ALA A 189 -11.33 -1.69 11.74
CA ALA A 189 -12.08 -2.48 12.72
C ALA A 189 -12.19 -3.95 12.27
N PRO A 190 -12.08 -4.92 13.19
CA PRO A 190 -12.28 -6.33 12.86
C PRO A 190 -13.66 -6.56 12.27
N ALA A 191 -13.81 -7.63 11.49
CA ALA A 191 -15.12 -8.07 11.03
C ALA A 191 -16.04 -8.28 12.23
N LYS A 192 -17.27 -7.72 12.18
CA LYS A 192 -18.29 -8.11 13.15
C LYS A 192 -18.60 -9.59 12.93
N PRO A 193 -18.66 -10.43 13.97
CA PRO A 193 -19.08 -11.82 13.80
C PRO A 193 -20.48 -11.82 13.20
N GLU A 194 -20.70 -12.57 12.11
CA GLU A 194 -22.03 -12.72 11.48
C GLU A 194 -23.11 -13.21 12.47
N ASN A 195 -22.69 -13.79 13.61
CA ASN A 195 -23.58 -14.33 14.64
C ASN A 195 -23.59 -13.54 15.97
N ALA A 196 -22.96 -12.36 16.06
CA ALA A 196 -22.93 -11.60 17.32
C ALA A 196 -24.34 -11.26 17.81
N ASP A 197 -25.27 -10.96 16.90
CA ASP A 197 -26.67 -10.70 17.24
C ASP A 197 -27.42 -11.99 17.63
N GLN A 198 -27.08 -13.14 17.05
CA GLN A 198 -27.68 -14.43 17.43
C GLN A 198 -27.19 -14.93 18.79
N GLU A 199 -25.92 -14.70 19.14
CA GLU A 199 -25.40 -14.99 20.47
C GLU A 199 -25.97 -14.05 21.53
N LEU A 200 -26.13 -12.75 21.23
CA LEU A 200 -26.80 -11.79 22.11
C LEU A 200 -28.28 -12.13 22.35
N VAL A 201 -28.99 -12.64 21.33
CA VAL A 201 -30.37 -13.13 21.47
C VAL A 201 -30.41 -14.38 22.35
N LYS A 202 -29.54 -15.37 22.11
CA LYS A 202 -29.45 -16.56 23.00
C LYS A 202 -29.10 -16.17 24.43
N PHE A 203 -28.14 -15.27 24.64
CA PHE A 203 -27.73 -14.85 25.98
C PHE A 203 -28.84 -14.11 26.74
N LYS A 204 -29.67 -13.33 26.03
CA LYS A 204 -30.87 -12.70 26.60
C LYS A 204 -31.98 -13.70 26.93
N GLU A 205 -32.15 -14.74 26.12
CA GLU A 205 -33.09 -15.83 26.43
C GLU A 205 -32.65 -16.65 27.66
N TYR A 206 -31.37 -16.99 27.78
CA TYR A 206 -30.83 -17.67 28.97
C TYR A 206 -31.04 -16.86 30.25
N LYS A 207 -30.81 -15.54 30.21
CA LYS A 207 -31.05 -14.65 31.36
C LYS A 207 -32.54 -14.49 31.72
N LYS A 208 -33.45 -14.72 30.77
CA LYS A 208 -34.89 -14.66 31.02
C LYS A 208 -35.37 -15.94 31.72
N LEU A 209 -34.86 -17.09 31.30
CA LEU A 209 -35.11 -18.39 31.93
C LEU A 209 -34.62 -18.46 33.39
N ASP A 210 -33.47 -17.87 33.72
CA ASP A 210 -32.95 -17.84 35.10
C ASP A 210 -33.76 -16.93 36.05
N ASN A 211 -34.46 -15.92 35.50
CA ASN A 211 -35.32 -15.04 36.30
C ASN A 211 -36.73 -15.60 36.51
N ASP A 212 -37.17 -16.56 35.69
CA ASP A 212 -38.47 -17.23 35.82
C ASP A 212 -38.40 -18.49 36.71
N LEU A 213 -37.20 -18.85 37.22
CA LEU A 213 -36.93 -20.01 38.08
C LEU A 213 -36.62 -19.64 39.56
N ASN A 214 -36.71 -18.36 39.92
CA ASN A 214 -36.66 -17.86 41.31
C ASN A 214 -37.98 -17.21 41.69
#